data_AF-A0A961VXU7-F1
#
_entry.id   AF-A0A961VXU7-F1
#
_cell.length_a   1.000
_cell.length_b   1.000
_cell.length_c   1.000
_cell.angle_alpha   90.00
_cell.angle_beta   90.00
_cell.angle_gamma   90.00
#
_symmetry.space_group_name_H-M   'P 1'
#
loop_
_entity.id
_entity.type
_entity.pdbx_description
1 polymer ?
#
loop_
_entity_poly.entity_id
_entity_poly.type
_entity_poly.pdbx_seq_one_letter_code
_entity_poly.pdbx_strand_id
1 'polypeptide(L)'
;MAGGTGRYGLVRAASMQGLRRALLAVAIAVMPCVLATNAAHANWLTRLAREAGEAGGSAARHAGHGLDNLGGLTRHLKSLPHDPKSVALAAHATPEGHWKFSNREGEVFTAANADEMSRVVKTLAPEHSGDGPLKLYLTEDTVFQRPEMIKDLPGSPELHLLTRQRSYRLRVDPGRGNGTSFVAEVTPNLWLRMGDQRLFDEAVWHLQRPLSKSSIRAVSLEPGGAQTLPAVPRFDLESKAALIDKIDPWKLPAALSSIRGQTLVVTGRVEGEFLFFRPQGGGEKSLLVADLKRAAKDSDVNLVILEAADPLQPGGRNWFWQKVEVKGLDTALKQARFADFLDALGQRKQGMIAEVRESQDGRIAFDVKTAGARGAADAPITDTLVQWTESLFSQALGNVVSSGIKADLPDKERQQELDRRIIPGIPFLWQALYFGGLVLGLAGLSYVKSWWRWLWPAEDRAEYGGRFGYHAARAMRGAAFVLIFMPVAGIPAGLWALIKGTIDQLWFFITLPFRVLSWLWRRIAPAG
;
A
#
# COMPACT_ATOMS: atom_id res chain seq x y z
N MET A 1 -35.63 66.02 33.21
CA MET A 1 -35.29 64.76 33.89
C MET A 1 -34.86 63.77 32.83
N ALA A 2 -33.55 63.51 32.76
CA ALA A 2 -32.91 62.88 31.61
C ALA A 2 -32.03 61.70 32.05
N GLY A 3 -32.01 60.66 31.20
CA GLY A 3 -30.83 59.84 30.92
C GLY A 3 -30.58 58.63 31.81
N GLY A 4 -30.72 57.41 31.26
CA GLY A 4 -30.30 56.21 31.99
C GLY A 4 -30.44 54.84 31.32
N THR A 5 -30.30 54.69 29.99
CA THR A 5 -30.31 53.34 29.38
C THR A 5 -29.39 53.26 28.16
N GLY A 6 -28.10 52.99 28.40
CA GLY A 6 -27.15 52.84 27.29
C GLY A 6 -25.77 52.34 27.70
N ARG A 7 -25.65 51.23 28.46
CA ARG A 7 -24.33 50.65 28.76
C ARG A 7 -24.22 49.12 28.83
N TYR A 8 -25.29 48.35 28.62
CA TYR A 8 -25.24 46.87 28.75
C TYR A 8 -24.91 46.10 27.45
N GLY A 9 -24.87 46.75 26.29
CA GLY A 9 -24.63 46.08 24.99
C GLY A 9 -23.16 45.80 24.64
N LEU A 10 -22.23 46.67 25.07
CA LEU A 10 -20.83 46.63 24.64
C LEU A 10 -19.96 45.62 25.41
N VAL A 11 -20.36 45.24 26.63
CA VAL A 11 -19.57 44.30 27.47
C VAL A 11 -19.70 42.84 27.00
N ARG A 12 -20.80 42.47 26.32
CA ARG A 12 -21.01 41.09 25.81
C ARG A 12 -20.24 40.76 24.54
N ALA A 13 -19.89 41.75 23.71
CA ALA A 13 -19.15 41.51 22.47
C ALA A 13 -17.65 41.27 22.72
N ALA A 14 -17.06 41.96 23.70
CA ALA A 14 -15.65 41.81 24.07
C ALA A 14 -15.34 40.44 24.73
N SER A 15 -16.30 39.86 25.47
CA SER A 15 -16.09 38.58 26.16
C SER A 15 -16.07 37.37 25.21
N MET A 16 -16.78 37.43 24.07
CA MET A 16 -16.77 36.34 23.09
C MET A 16 -15.46 36.28 22.28
N GLN A 17 -14.80 37.40 22.01
CA GLN A 17 -13.48 37.40 21.36
C GLN A 17 -12.39 36.87 22.31
N GLY A 18 -12.43 37.23 23.59
CA GLY A 18 -11.54 36.69 24.62
C GLY A 18 -11.69 35.17 24.79
N LEU A 19 -12.93 34.67 24.81
CA LEU A 19 -13.21 33.23 24.92
C LEU A 19 -12.74 32.46 23.67
N ARG A 20 -12.89 33.04 22.47
CA ARG A 20 -12.38 32.43 21.22
C ARG A 20 -10.86 32.35 21.21
N ARG A 21 -10.16 33.41 21.65
CA ARG A 21 -8.69 33.42 21.75
C ARG A 21 -8.18 32.46 22.82
N ALA A 22 -8.86 32.36 23.96
CA ALA A 22 -8.51 31.43 25.03
C ALA A 22 -8.73 29.96 24.62
N LEU A 23 -9.83 29.65 23.91
CA LEU A 23 -10.07 28.31 23.37
C LEU A 23 -9.06 27.95 22.27
N LEU A 24 -8.66 28.90 21.43
CA LEU A 24 -7.61 28.68 20.42
C LEU A 24 -6.25 28.43 21.09
N ALA A 25 -5.92 29.20 22.13
CA ALA A 25 -4.68 29.02 22.89
C ALA A 25 -4.63 27.69 23.65
N VAL A 26 -5.76 27.25 24.23
CA VAL A 26 -5.86 25.92 24.88
C VAL A 26 -5.80 24.80 23.84
N ALA A 27 -6.41 24.94 22.67
CA ALA A 27 -6.29 23.96 21.58
C ALA A 27 -4.85 23.85 21.07
N ILE A 28 -4.13 24.98 20.95
CA ILE A 28 -2.72 25.03 20.56
C ILE A 28 -1.80 24.47 21.67
N ALA A 29 -2.15 24.65 22.95
CA ALA A 29 -1.35 24.17 24.08
C ALA A 29 -1.61 22.69 24.45
N VAL A 30 -2.81 22.16 24.19
CA VAL A 30 -3.13 20.73 24.41
C VAL A 30 -2.60 19.86 23.27
N MET A 31 -2.50 20.40 22.05
CA MET A 31 -1.88 19.72 20.91
C MET A 31 -0.50 19.12 21.23
N PRO A 32 0.49 19.86 21.77
CA PRO A 32 1.81 19.31 22.07
C PRO A 32 1.83 18.32 23.23
N CYS A 33 0.90 18.41 24.20
CA CYS A 33 0.83 17.45 25.32
C CYS A 33 0.24 16.09 24.90
N VAL A 34 -0.66 16.06 23.91
CA VAL A 34 -1.12 14.79 23.29
C VAL A 34 -0.06 14.23 22.32
N LEU A 35 0.79 15.09 21.76
CA LEU A 35 1.90 14.71 20.88
C LEU A 35 3.17 14.26 21.63
N ALA A 36 3.22 14.39 22.96
CA ALA A 36 4.40 14.03 23.77
C ALA A 36 4.52 12.54 24.09
N THR A 37 3.53 11.71 23.74
CA THR A 37 3.66 10.25 23.82
C THR A 37 4.16 9.71 22.47
N ASN A 38 5.43 9.34 22.44
CA ASN A 38 6.19 8.67 21.38
C ASN A 38 6.70 9.59 20.23
N ALA A 39 7.99 9.92 20.32
CA ALA A 39 8.80 10.54 19.27
C ALA A 39 8.87 9.75 17.93
N ALA A 40 8.15 8.63 17.81
CA ALA A 40 8.08 7.82 16.59
C ALA A 40 7.02 8.31 15.56
N HIS A 41 6.31 9.40 15.83
CA HIS A 41 5.17 9.85 15.01
C HIS A 41 5.40 11.12 14.20
N ALA A 42 6.62 11.64 14.06
CA ALA A 42 6.92 12.89 13.35
C ALA A 42 6.45 12.99 11.87
N ASN A 43 5.89 11.94 11.28
CA ASN A 43 5.41 11.89 9.89
C ASN A 43 3.88 11.91 9.70
N TRP A 44 3.08 12.03 10.77
CA TRP A 44 1.61 11.94 10.66
C TRP A 44 0.97 13.11 9.88
N LEU A 45 1.46 14.35 10.09
CA LEU A 45 0.97 15.54 9.37
C LEU A 45 1.28 15.46 7.87
N THR A 46 2.48 14.99 7.52
CA THR A 46 2.90 14.80 6.13
C THR A 46 2.08 13.70 5.44
N ARG A 47 1.68 12.65 6.18
CA ARG A 47 0.78 11.60 5.70
C ARG A 47 -0.63 12.12 5.44
N LEU A 48 -1.21 12.88 6.36
CA LEU A 48 -2.52 13.50 6.18
C LEU A 48 -2.56 14.47 4.99
N ALA A 49 -1.51 15.27 4.79
CA ALA A 49 -1.41 16.19 3.65
C ALA A 49 -1.32 15.45 2.31
N ARG A 50 -0.60 14.32 2.28
CA ARG A 50 -0.50 13.45 1.09
C ARG A 50 -1.83 12.76 0.78
N GLU A 51 -2.52 12.23 1.78
CA GLU A 51 -3.82 11.57 1.61
C GLU A 51 -4.92 12.53 1.18
N ALA A 52 -4.94 13.78 1.69
CA ALA A 52 -5.87 14.80 1.23
C ALA A 52 -5.67 15.14 -0.27
N GLY A 53 -4.42 15.11 -0.76
CA GLY A 53 -4.10 15.28 -2.18
C GLY A 53 -4.49 14.07 -3.05
N GLU A 54 -4.32 12.85 -2.53
CA GLU A 54 -4.65 11.62 -3.26
C GLU A 54 -6.17 11.33 -3.28
N ALA A 55 -6.91 11.66 -2.22
CA ALA A 55 -8.37 11.51 -2.14
C ALA A 55 -9.13 12.46 -3.08
N GLY A 56 -8.61 13.67 -3.32
CA GLY A 56 -9.14 14.58 -4.34
C GLY A 56 -8.91 14.09 -5.78
N GLY A 57 -7.87 13.27 -6.00
CA GLY A 57 -7.52 12.73 -7.31
C GLY A 57 -8.19 11.39 -7.66
N SER A 58 -8.66 10.62 -6.67
CA SER A 58 -9.23 9.28 -6.89
C SER A 58 -10.71 9.33 -7.31
N ALA A 59 -11.50 10.27 -6.80
CA ALA A 59 -12.92 10.43 -7.17
C ALA A 59 -13.11 10.81 -8.65
N ALA A 60 -12.13 11.48 -9.28
CA ALA A 60 -12.15 11.81 -10.71
C ALA A 60 -11.74 10.64 -11.62
N ARG A 61 -11.22 9.53 -11.08
CA ARG A 61 -10.66 8.39 -11.86
C ARG A 61 -11.56 7.15 -11.92
N HIS A 62 -12.72 7.16 -11.26
CA HIS A 62 -13.66 6.02 -11.26
C HIS A 62 -14.80 6.15 -12.29
N ALA A 63 -14.80 7.18 -13.14
CA ALA A 63 -15.81 7.39 -14.17
C ALA A 63 -15.48 6.75 -15.55
N GLY A 64 -14.67 5.68 -15.58
CA GLY A 64 -14.15 5.11 -16.85
C GLY A 64 -14.20 3.59 -16.93
N HIS A 65 -15.35 2.97 -16.61
CA HIS A 65 -15.61 1.61 -17.08
C HIS A 65 -15.93 1.68 -18.60
N GLY A 66 -15.01 1.22 -19.43
CA GLY A 66 -15.24 1.05 -20.88
C GLY A 66 -14.61 2.10 -21.81
N LEU A 67 -13.40 2.60 -21.51
CA LEU A 67 -12.58 3.16 -22.58
C LEU A 67 -12.20 2.00 -23.50
N ASP A 68 -12.75 2.02 -24.72
CA ASP A 68 -12.40 1.17 -25.87
C ASP A 68 -10.98 0.60 -25.72
N ASN A 69 -10.86 -0.70 -25.41
CA ASN A 69 -9.61 -1.31 -24.90
C ASN A 69 -8.42 -1.04 -25.84
N LEU A 70 -8.71 -0.92 -27.14
CA LEU A 70 -7.74 -0.55 -28.16
C LEU A 70 -7.33 0.93 -28.08
N GLY A 71 -8.27 1.85 -27.85
CA GLY A 71 -8.00 3.29 -27.71
C GLY A 71 -7.16 3.66 -26.49
N GLY A 72 -7.18 2.82 -25.43
CA GLY A 72 -6.21 2.88 -24.34
C GLY A 72 -4.78 2.58 -24.79
N LEU A 73 -4.60 1.49 -25.56
CA LEU A 73 -3.31 1.09 -26.13
C LEU A 73 -2.78 2.13 -27.11
N THR A 74 -3.60 2.64 -28.03
CA THR A 74 -3.19 3.66 -29.02
C THR A 74 -2.65 4.92 -28.33
N ARG A 75 -3.28 5.37 -27.23
CA ARG A 75 -2.77 6.49 -26.42
C ARG A 75 -1.41 6.18 -25.80
N HIS A 76 -1.20 4.95 -25.33
CA HIS A 76 0.10 4.53 -24.82
C HIS A 76 1.16 4.54 -25.94
N LEU A 77 0.87 4.00 -27.13
CA LEU A 77 1.79 4.03 -28.27
C LEU A 77 2.21 5.46 -28.64
N LYS A 78 1.26 6.42 -28.62
CA LYS A 78 1.54 7.85 -28.85
C LYS A 78 2.52 8.44 -27.85
N SER A 79 2.59 7.89 -26.63
CA SER A 79 3.50 8.34 -25.58
C SER A 79 4.90 7.73 -25.66
N LEU A 80 5.09 6.63 -26.40
CA LEU A 80 6.38 5.97 -26.53
C LEU A 80 7.36 6.83 -27.37
N PRO A 81 8.68 6.76 -27.11
CA PRO A 81 9.67 7.33 -28.01
C PRO A 81 9.52 6.74 -29.41
N HIS A 82 9.61 7.56 -30.44
CA HIS A 82 9.64 7.06 -31.82
C HIS A 82 11.03 6.46 -32.08
N ASP A 83 11.07 5.16 -32.36
CA ASP A 83 12.29 4.45 -32.74
C ASP A 83 12.18 4.04 -34.21
N PRO A 84 12.96 4.64 -35.12
CA PRO A 84 12.87 4.32 -36.55
C PRO A 84 13.28 2.87 -36.87
N LYS A 85 13.91 2.15 -35.93
CA LYS A 85 14.33 0.75 -36.11
C LYS A 85 13.35 -0.28 -35.56
N SER A 86 12.36 0.11 -34.77
CA SER A 86 11.37 -0.82 -34.21
C SER A 86 9.94 -0.33 -34.40
N VAL A 87 9.04 -1.25 -34.72
CA VAL A 87 7.62 -0.92 -34.93
C VAL A 87 6.83 -1.38 -33.72
N ALA A 88 6.01 -0.49 -33.17
CA ALA A 88 5.12 -0.79 -32.05
C ALA A 88 3.67 -0.73 -32.52
N LEU A 89 2.95 -1.84 -32.37
CA LEU A 89 1.51 -1.93 -32.66
C LEU A 89 0.74 -2.35 -31.42
N ALA A 90 -0.49 -1.86 -31.32
CA ALA A 90 -1.46 -2.28 -30.34
C ALA A 90 -2.21 -3.48 -30.93
N ALA A 91 -2.46 -4.50 -30.13
CA ALA A 91 -3.14 -5.71 -30.57
C ALA A 91 -4.18 -6.16 -29.54
N HIS A 92 -5.37 -6.51 -30.02
CA HIS A 92 -6.48 -6.98 -29.20
C HIS A 92 -7.22 -8.11 -29.92
N ALA A 93 -7.32 -9.26 -29.25
CA ALA A 93 -8.20 -10.35 -29.64
C ALA A 93 -9.65 -10.00 -29.25
N THR A 94 -10.49 -9.80 -30.27
CA THR A 94 -11.92 -9.50 -30.11
C THR A 94 -12.71 -10.73 -29.68
N PRO A 95 -13.90 -10.55 -29.04
CA PRO A 95 -14.77 -11.64 -28.63
C PRO A 95 -15.10 -12.68 -29.71
N GLU A 96 -15.17 -12.22 -30.96
CA GLU A 96 -15.55 -12.99 -32.15
C GLU A 96 -14.40 -13.86 -32.70
N GLY A 97 -13.19 -13.76 -32.14
CA GLY A 97 -12.01 -14.51 -32.61
C GLY A 97 -11.20 -13.81 -33.69
N HIS A 98 -11.50 -12.54 -33.99
CA HIS A 98 -10.70 -11.70 -34.86
C HIS A 98 -9.64 -10.92 -34.06
N TRP A 99 -8.57 -10.51 -34.73
CA TRP A 99 -7.58 -9.62 -34.19
C TRP A 99 -7.79 -8.19 -34.68
N LYS A 100 -7.75 -7.22 -33.77
CA LYS A 100 -7.69 -5.80 -34.10
C LYS A 100 -6.30 -5.27 -33.76
N PHE A 101 -5.71 -4.58 -34.72
CA PHE A 101 -4.43 -3.90 -34.58
C PHE A 101 -4.61 -2.39 -34.72
N SER A 102 -3.83 -1.60 -33.98
CA SER A 102 -3.74 -0.16 -34.18
C SER A 102 -2.29 0.31 -34.19
N ASN A 103 -1.96 1.23 -35.08
CA ASN A 103 -0.68 1.94 -35.05
C ASN A 103 -0.72 3.16 -34.12
N ARG A 104 0.37 3.93 -34.13
CA ARG A 104 0.52 5.13 -33.31
C ARG A 104 -0.44 6.24 -33.74
N GLU A 105 -0.77 6.32 -35.02
CA GLU A 105 -1.63 7.32 -35.64
C GLU A 105 -3.10 7.10 -35.20
N GLY A 106 -3.44 5.84 -34.93
CA GLY A 106 -4.78 5.39 -34.55
C GLY A 106 -5.54 4.74 -35.70
N GLU A 107 -4.85 4.40 -36.78
CA GLU A 107 -5.39 3.59 -37.85
C GLU A 107 -5.57 2.17 -37.34
N VAL A 108 -6.72 1.57 -37.65
CA VAL A 108 -7.11 0.25 -37.15
C VAL A 108 -7.18 -0.73 -38.31
N PHE A 109 -6.58 -1.91 -38.14
CA PHE A 109 -6.67 -3.03 -39.06
C PHE A 109 -7.28 -4.23 -38.35
N THR A 110 -8.25 -4.89 -38.97
CA THR A 110 -8.86 -6.12 -38.43
C THR A 110 -8.43 -7.30 -39.29
N ALA A 111 -7.93 -8.36 -38.64
CA ALA A 111 -7.49 -9.61 -39.27
C ALA A 111 -8.28 -10.79 -38.69
N ALA A 112 -8.96 -11.54 -39.55
CA ALA A 112 -9.74 -12.72 -39.20
C ALA A 112 -8.96 -14.03 -39.38
N ASN A 113 -7.88 -14.04 -40.17
CA ASN A 113 -7.09 -15.23 -40.48
C ASN A 113 -5.59 -14.92 -40.63
N ALA A 114 -4.77 -15.96 -40.75
CA ALA A 114 -3.31 -15.85 -40.87
C ALA A 114 -2.85 -15.06 -42.12
N ASP A 115 -3.60 -15.14 -43.22
CA ASP A 115 -3.27 -14.41 -44.45
C ASP A 115 -3.46 -12.90 -44.27
N GLU A 116 -4.55 -12.47 -43.64
CA GLU A 116 -4.80 -11.07 -43.28
C GLU A 116 -3.81 -10.58 -42.23
N MET A 117 -3.46 -11.45 -41.28
CA MET A 117 -2.48 -11.19 -40.24
C MET A 117 -1.10 -10.83 -40.81
N SER A 118 -0.68 -11.51 -41.89
CA SER A 118 0.58 -11.22 -42.59
C SER A 118 0.62 -9.83 -43.25
N ARG A 119 -0.55 -9.20 -43.48
CA ARG A 119 -0.68 -7.88 -44.11
C ARG A 119 -0.71 -6.74 -43.10
N VAL A 120 -0.89 -7.03 -41.82
CA VAL A 120 -1.01 -6.03 -40.73
C VAL A 120 0.18 -5.08 -40.74
N VAL A 121 1.40 -5.63 -40.70
CA VAL A 121 2.63 -4.81 -40.62
C VAL A 121 2.80 -3.96 -41.87
N LYS A 122 2.58 -4.52 -43.06
CA LYS A 122 2.68 -3.77 -44.34
C LYS A 122 1.66 -2.63 -44.44
N THR A 123 0.50 -2.79 -43.82
CA THR A 123 -0.59 -1.81 -43.89
C THR A 123 -0.44 -0.72 -42.83
N LEU A 124 -0.18 -1.12 -41.57
CA LEU A 124 -0.14 -0.20 -40.44
C LEU A 124 1.24 0.43 -40.19
N ALA A 125 2.30 -0.14 -40.77
CA ALA A 125 3.67 0.35 -40.65
C ALA A 125 4.44 0.14 -41.98
N PRO A 126 4.06 0.81 -43.07
CA PRO A 126 4.69 0.64 -44.39
C PRO A 126 6.17 1.07 -44.40
N GLU A 127 6.55 1.98 -43.50
CA GLU A 127 7.93 2.46 -43.29
C GLU A 127 8.86 1.36 -42.71
N HIS A 128 8.30 0.23 -42.26
CA HIS A 128 9.07 -0.85 -41.67
C HIS A 128 9.86 -1.61 -42.74
N SER A 129 11.18 -1.55 -42.65
CA SER A 129 12.10 -2.24 -43.58
C SER A 129 12.08 -3.78 -43.48
N GLY A 130 11.20 -4.38 -42.67
CA GLY A 130 11.01 -5.82 -42.53
C GLY A 130 12.05 -6.55 -41.67
N ASP A 131 13.14 -5.88 -41.30
CA ASP A 131 14.30 -6.47 -40.59
C ASP A 131 14.39 -6.02 -39.11
N GLY A 132 13.53 -5.10 -38.68
CA GLY A 132 13.50 -4.58 -37.31
C GLY A 132 12.57 -5.36 -36.38
N PRO A 133 12.78 -5.33 -35.04
CA PRO A 133 11.90 -6.03 -34.11
C PRO A 133 10.50 -5.41 -34.08
N LEU A 134 9.49 -6.26 -34.26
CA LEU A 134 8.07 -5.91 -34.08
C LEU A 134 7.69 -6.06 -32.60
N LYS A 135 7.20 -4.98 -31.99
CA LYS A 135 6.68 -4.95 -30.62
C LYS A 135 5.17 -4.91 -30.65
N LEU A 136 4.52 -5.88 -30.00
CA LEU A 136 3.06 -5.95 -29.90
C LEU A 136 2.63 -5.67 -28.46
N TYR A 137 1.82 -4.64 -28.28
CA TYR A 137 1.20 -4.29 -27.01
C TYR A 137 -0.21 -4.87 -26.94
N LEU A 138 -0.40 -5.85 -26.06
CA LEU A 138 -1.62 -6.60 -25.87
C LEU A 138 -2.46 -6.02 -24.74
N THR A 139 -3.79 -6.12 -24.90
CA THR A 139 -4.74 -5.84 -23.81
C THR A 139 -4.74 -6.94 -22.74
N GLU A 140 -5.15 -6.59 -21.52
CA GLU A 140 -5.38 -7.56 -20.44
C GLU A 140 -6.34 -8.68 -20.87
N ASP A 141 -7.46 -8.34 -21.52
CA ASP A 141 -8.45 -9.33 -21.98
C ASP A 141 -7.83 -10.37 -22.92
N THR A 142 -6.95 -9.95 -23.83
CA THR A 142 -6.26 -10.86 -24.75
C THR A 142 -5.33 -11.81 -24.01
N VAL A 143 -4.56 -11.32 -23.05
CA VAL A 143 -3.55 -12.14 -22.35
C VAL A 143 -4.19 -13.09 -21.34
N PHE A 144 -5.24 -12.66 -20.64
CA PHE A 144 -5.86 -13.44 -19.57
C PHE A 144 -7.04 -14.30 -20.04
N GLN A 145 -7.88 -13.81 -20.96
CA GLN A 145 -9.09 -14.53 -21.38
C GLN A 145 -8.88 -15.35 -22.64
N ARG A 146 -7.89 -14.99 -23.48
CA ARG A 146 -7.65 -15.62 -24.79
C ARG A 146 -6.16 -15.91 -25.07
N PRO A 147 -5.41 -16.50 -24.11
CA PRO A 147 -3.97 -16.73 -24.28
C PRO A 147 -3.64 -17.65 -25.47
N GLU A 148 -4.57 -18.51 -25.88
CA GLU A 148 -4.43 -19.41 -27.02
C GLU A 148 -4.28 -18.67 -28.35
N MET A 149 -4.99 -17.54 -28.54
CA MET A 149 -4.94 -16.77 -29.79
C MET A 149 -3.55 -16.16 -30.04
N ILE A 150 -2.76 -15.95 -28.97
CA ILE A 150 -1.41 -15.36 -29.07
C ILE A 150 -0.48 -16.23 -29.93
N LYS A 151 -0.75 -17.54 -30.02
CA LYS A 151 -0.02 -18.48 -30.89
C LYS A 151 -0.21 -18.20 -32.37
N ASP A 152 -1.32 -17.56 -32.74
CA ASP A 152 -1.68 -17.26 -34.12
C ASP A 152 -1.02 -15.96 -34.62
N LEU A 153 -0.29 -15.25 -33.74
CA LEU A 153 0.44 -14.05 -34.12
C LEU A 153 1.59 -14.39 -35.07
N PRO A 154 1.82 -13.56 -36.10
CA PRO A 154 2.78 -13.86 -37.15
C PRO A 154 4.21 -13.58 -36.64
N GLY A 155 5.12 -14.52 -36.90
CA GLY A 155 6.54 -14.38 -36.56
C GLY A 155 6.83 -14.56 -35.06
N SER A 156 7.88 -13.89 -34.57
CA SER A 156 8.28 -13.92 -33.16
C SER A 156 8.37 -12.48 -32.60
N PRO A 157 7.23 -11.77 -32.48
CA PRO A 157 7.22 -10.41 -32.00
C PRO A 157 7.60 -10.34 -30.52
N GLU A 158 8.17 -9.19 -30.12
CA GLU A 158 8.31 -8.86 -28.71
C GLU A 158 6.93 -8.52 -28.13
N LEU A 159 6.40 -9.39 -27.29
CA LEU A 159 5.09 -9.22 -26.68
C LEU A 159 5.19 -8.35 -25.43
N HIS A 160 4.24 -7.43 -25.28
CA HIS A 160 4.07 -6.59 -24.10
C HIS A 160 2.61 -6.65 -23.64
N LEU A 161 2.37 -6.80 -22.34
CA LEU A 161 1.05 -6.59 -21.73
C LEU A 161 0.95 -5.13 -21.30
N LEU A 162 -0.05 -4.40 -21.78
CA LEU A 162 -0.39 -3.09 -21.22
C LEU A 162 -1.45 -3.24 -20.14
N THR A 163 -1.11 -2.79 -18.93
CA THR A 163 -2.11 -2.57 -17.88
C THR A 163 -2.45 -1.09 -17.74
N ARG A 164 -3.44 -0.78 -16.91
CA ARG A 164 -3.81 0.61 -16.57
C ARG A 164 -2.64 1.46 -16.04
N GLN A 165 -1.60 0.83 -15.50
CA GLN A 165 -0.48 1.51 -14.85
C GLN A 165 0.79 1.54 -15.69
N ARG A 166 1.13 0.43 -16.35
CA ARG A 166 2.40 0.27 -17.10
C ARG A 166 2.33 -0.88 -18.09
N SER A 167 3.31 -0.91 -19.00
CA SER A 167 3.54 -2.04 -19.89
C SER A 167 4.56 -3.02 -19.30
N TYR A 168 4.33 -4.31 -19.45
CA TYR A 168 5.25 -5.39 -19.05
C TYR A 168 5.67 -6.18 -20.27
N ARG A 169 6.95 -6.51 -20.39
CA ARG A 169 7.38 -7.46 -21.42
C ARG A 169 6.91 -8.86 -21.05
N LEU A 170 6.30 -9.57 -21.99
CA LEU A 170 5.88 -10.96 -21.81
C LEU A 170 6.96 -11.89 -22.36
N ARG A 171 7.20 -12.99 -21.66
CA ARG A 171 8.05 -14.09 -22.11
C ARG A 171 7.28 -15.40 -21.97
N VAL A 172 7.62 -16.40 -22.77
CA VAL A 172 7.09 -17.75 -22.58
C VAL A 172 7.61 -18.29 -21.26
N ASP A 173 6.73 -18.88 -20.44
CA ASP A 173 7.09 -19.46 -19.15
C ASP A 173 7.97 -20.71 -19.36
N PRO A 174 9.26 -20.67 -18.99
CA PRO A 174 10.14 -21.84 -19.13
C PRO A 174 9.67 -23.00 -18.23
N GLY A 175 8.91 -22.69 -17.18
CA GLY A 175 8.37 -23.63 -16.19
C GLY A 175 7.03 -24.27 -16.57
N ARG A 176 6.46 -24.02 -17.76
CA ARG A 176 5.29 -24.75 -18.27
C ARG A 176 5.49 -24.97 -19.78
N GLY A 177 5.94 -26.17 -20.15
CA GLY A 177 6.34 -26.51 -21.52
C GLY A 177 5.21 -26.59 -22.56
N ASN A 178 4.11 -25.85 -22.38
CA ASN A 178 2.96 -25.84 -23.28
C ASN A 178 2.94 -24.66 -24.27
N GLY A 179 3.89 -23.72 -24.16
CA GLY A 179 4.04 -22.57 -25.05
C GLY A 179 2.89 -21.56 -25.04
N THR A 180 1.87 -21.76 -24.18
CA THR A 180 0.72 -20.84 -23.98
C THR A 180 0.77 -20.08 -22.67
N SER A 181 1.70 -20.47 -21.79
CA SER A 181 1.87 -19.82 -20.50
C SER A 181 2.93 -18.75 -20.62
N PHE A 182 2.61 -17.59 -20.08
CA PHE A 182 3.48 -16.43 -20.11
C PHE A 182 3.93 -16.05 -18.71
N VAL A 183 5.07 -15.36 -18.65
CA VAL A 183 5.53 -14.62 -17.48
C VAL A 183 5.69 -13.15 -17.87
N ALA A 184 5.28 -12.24 -17.00
CA ALA A 184 5.51 -10.81 -17.16
C ALA A 184 6.82 -10.41 -16.47
N GLU A 185 7.70 -9.74 -17.21
CA GLU A 185 8.95 -9.21 -16.69
C GLU A 185 8.67 -7.96 -15.84
N VAL A 186 8.86 -8.06 -14.52
CA VAL A 186 8.64 -6.96 -13.57
C VAL A 186 9.93 -6.17 -13.35
N THR A 187 11.04 -6.89 -13.19
CA THR A 187 12.43 -6.39 -13.19
C THR A 187 13.29 -7.36 -14.00
N PRO A 188 14.55 -7.01 -14.34
CA PRO A 188 15.39 -7.88 -15.16
C PRO A 188 15.54 -9.32 -14.64
N ASN A 189 15.54 -9.52 -13.32
CA ASN A 189 15.68 -10.85 -12.70
C ASN A 189 14.42 -11.33 -11.96
N LEU A 190 13.29 -10.63 -12.08
CA LEU A 190 12.01 -11.04 -11.47
C LEU A 190 10.90 -11.05 -12.52
N TRP A 191 10.38 -12.24 -12.76
CA TRP A 191 9.25 -12.49 -13.64
C TRP A 191 8.05 -12.94 -12.83
N LEU A 192 6.87 -12.46 -13.18
CA LEU A 192 5.61 -12.80 -12.52
C LEU A 192 4.83 -13.75 -13.42
N ARG A 193 4.47 -14.92 -12.90
CA ARG A 193 3.68 -15.90 -13.64
C ARG A 193 2.30 -15.36 -13.95
N MET A 194 1.89 -15.47 -15.22
CA MET A 194 0.56 -15.10 -15.67
C MET A 194 -0.42 -16.24 -15.37
N GLY A 195 -1.54 -15.90 -14.75
CA GLY A 195 -2.61 -16.84 -14.42
C GLY A 195 -3.93 -16.09 -14.37
N ASP A 196 -4.39 -15.79 -13.17
CA ASP A 196 -5.61 -15.01 -12.94
C ASP A 196 -5.31 -13.49 -13.01
N GLN A 197 -6.18 -12.71 -13.67
CA GLN A 197 -6.01 -11.27 -13.84
C GLN A 197 -6.04 -10.53 -12.50
N ARG A 198 -6.95 -10.90 -11.59
CA ARG A 198 -7.06 -10.26 -10.28
C ARG A 198 -5.81 -10.54 -9.43
N LEU A 199 -5.32 -11.79 -9.42
CA LEU A 199 -4.07 -12.13 -8.73
C LEU A 199 -2.85 -11.44 -9.34
N PHE A 200 -2.84 -11.25 -10.66
CA PHE A 200 -1.79 -10.51 -11.32
C PHE A 200 -1.79 -9.04 -10.88
N ASP A 201 -2.95 -8.37 -10.91
CA ASP A 201 -3.10 -6.97 -10.46
C ASP A 201 -2.71 -6.80 -9.00
N GLU A 202 -3.11 -7.76 -8.17
CA GLU A 202 -2.75 -7.84 -6.76
C GLU A 202 -1.23 -7.94 -6.57
N ALA A 203 -0.60 -8.85 -7.29
CA ALA A 203 0.83 -9.07 -7.19
C ALA A 203 1.63 -7.86 -7.67
N VAL A 204 1.22 -7.31 -8.81
CA VAL A 204 1.76 -6.08 -9.35
C VAL A 204 1.69 -4.94 -8.33
N TRP A 205 0.54 -4.79 -7.66
CA TRP A 205 0.36 -3.77 -6.64
C TRP A 205 1.37 -3.95 -5.50
N HIS A 206 1.50 -5.17 -4.94
CA HIS A 206 2.47 -5.48 -3.89
C HIS A 206 3.92 -5.25 -4.32
N LEU A 207 4.30 -5.71 -5.51
CA LEU A 207 5.65 -5.58 -6.07
C LEU A 207 6.07 -4.12 -6.26
N GLN A 208 5.12 -3.23 -6.58
CA GLN A 208 5.37 -1.80 -6.72
C GLN A 208 5.44 -1.04 -5.39
N ARG A 209 5.00 -1.65 -4.27
CA ARG A 209 4.94 -0.93 -2.99
C ARG A 209 6.32 -0.48 -2.54
N PRO A 210 6.44 0.73 -2.00
CA PRO A 210 7.66 1.17 -1.38
C PRO A 210 7.90 0.37 -0.09
N LEU A 211 9.12 -0.11 0.09
CA LEU A 211 9.58 -0.74 1.33
C LEU A 211 10.12 0.33 2.26
N SER A 212 9.55 0.45 3.46
CA SER A 212 10.19 1.25 4.51
C SER A 212 11.30 0.44 5.15
N LYS A 213 12.55 0.94 5.10
CA LYS A 213 13.69 0.30 5.76
C LYS A 213 13.46 0.13 7.27
N SER A 214 12.69 1.04 7.86
CA SER A 214 12.29 1.00 9.27
C SER A 214 11.19 -0.03 9.57
N SER A 215 10.70 -0.78 8.58
CA SER A 215 9.65 -1.77 8.78
C SER A 215 10.08 -3.18 8.39
N ILE A 216 11.35 -3.42 8.04
CA ILE A 216 11.84 -4.78 7.78
C ILE A 216 12.72 -5.22 8.93
N ARG A 217 12.44 -6.41 9.48
CA ARG A 217 13.15 -6.99 10.61
C ARG A 217 13.58 -8.41 10.26
N ALA A 218 14.89 -8.61 10.14
CA ALA A 218 15.48 -9.94 10.04
C ALA A 218 15.67 -10.52 11.45
N VAL A 219 15.26 -11.76 11.64
CA VAL A 219 15.41 -12.46 12.94
C VAL A 219 16.24 -13.73 12.79
N SER A 220 16.99 -14.04 13.84
CA SER A 220 17.68 -15.31 14.05
C SER A 220 16.92 -16.11 15.10
N LEU A 221 16.57 -17.35 14.76
CA LEU A 221 15.87 -18.26 15.66
C LEU A 221 16.86 -18.93 16.63
N GLU A 222 16.86 -18.51 17.89
CA GLU A 222 17.79 -18.96 18.93
C GLU A 222 17.03 -19.44 20.18
N PRO A 223 17.04 -20.75 20.49
CA PRO A 223 16.50 -21.28 21.75
C PRO A 223 17.07 -20.54 22.97
N GLY A 224 16.21 -20.02 23.85
CA GLY A 224 16.64 -19.20 24.98
C GLY A 224 16.98 -17.74 24.63
N GLY A 225 16.70 -17.31 23.39
CA GLY A 225 16.79 -15.91 22.95
C GLY A 225 15.73 -15.01 23.59
N ALA A 226 15.57 -13.79 23.06
CA ALA A 226 14.57 -12.86 23.58
C ALA A 226 13.16 -13.44 23.46
N GLN A 227 12.30 -13.16 24.44
CA GLN A 227 10.89 -13.60 24.41
C GLN A 227 9.99 -12.62 23.65
N THR A 228 10.45 -11.40 23.44
CA THR A 228 9.72 -10.32 22.75
C THR A 228 10.63 -9.64 21.74
N LEU A 229 10.02 -9.03 20.72
CA LEU A 229 10.74 -8.18 19.78
C LEU A 229 10.58 -6.71 20.21
N PRO A 230 11.63 -5.89 20.14
CA PRO A 230 11.46 -4.45 20.31
C PRO A 230 10.57 -3.88 19.21
N ALA A 231 9.65 -2.97 19.57
CA ALA A 231 8.75 -2.35 18.61
C ALA A 231 9.50 -1.52 17.56
N VAL A 232 10.68 -1.00 17.90
CA VAL A 232 11.55 -0.22 17.00
C VAL A 232 12.68 -1.09 16.47
N PRO A 233 12.92 -1.16 15.15
CA PRO A 233 14.07 -1.84 14.59
C PRO A 233 15.37 -1.23 15.10
N ARG A 234 16.35 -2.09 15.40
CA ARG A 234 17.66 -1.66 15.85
C ARG A 234 18.57 -1.54 14.64
N PHE A 235 19.31 -0.44 14.58
CA PHE A 235 20.33 -0.22 13.57
C PHE A 235 21.69 -0.14 14.24
N ASP A 236 22.70 -0.62 13.53
CA ASP A 236 24.07 -0.35 13.90
C ASP A 236 24.38 1.14 13.71
N LEU A 237 25.03 1.77 14.69
CA LEU A 237 25.25 3.23 14.68
C LEU A 237 26.28 3.65 13.64
N GLU A 238 27.24 2.77 13.31
CA GLU A 238 28.32 3.05 12.36
C GLU A 238 27.89 2.74 10.92
N SER A 239 27.43 1.52 10.66
CA SER A 239 27.06 1.09 9.31
C SER A 239 25.64 1.48 8.89
N LYS A 240 24.78 1.88 9.86
CA LYS A 240 23.32 2.04 9.68
C LYS A 240 22.64 0.77 9.14
N ALA A 241 23.30 -0.38 9.23
CA ALA A 241 22.73 -1.66 8.83
C ALA A 241 21.67 -2.10 9.86
N ALA A 242 20.64 -2.79 9.39
CA ALA A 242 19.65 -3.39 10.28
C ALA A 242 20.31 -4.50 11.10
N LEU A 243 20.19 -4.44 12.42
CA LEU A 243 20.67 -5.50 13.30
C LEU A 243 19.70 -6.68 13.24
N ILE A 244 20.26 -7.89 13.28
CA ILE A 244 19.48 -9.13 13.33
C ILE A 244 19.11 -9.40 14.78
N ASP A 245 17.82 -9.52 15.03
CA ASP A 245 17.32 -9.78 16.38
C ASP A 245 17.27 -11.28 16.67
N LYS A 246 17.77 -11.66 17.85
CA LYS A 246 17.78 -13.05 18.32
C LYS A 246 16.51 -13.31 19.14
N ILE A 247 15.68 -14.24 18.69
CA ILE A 247 14.39 -14.55 19.31
C ILE A 247 14.26 -16.04 19.60
N ASP A 248 13.64 -16.37 20.74
CA ASP A 248 13.25 -17.74 21.02
C ASP A 248 12.18 -18.20 20.00
N PRO A 249 12.45 -19.29 19.24
CA PRO A 249 11.57 -19.75 18.17
C PRO A 249 10.15 -20.09 18.63
N TRP A 250 9.98 -20.59 19.86
CA TRP A 250 8.67 -20.96 20.40
C TRP A 250 7.92 -19.76 21.00
N LYS A 251 8.62 -18.65 21.22
CA LYS A 251 8.01 -17.37 21.64
C LYS A 251 7.76 -16.42 20.47
N LEU A 252 8.33 -16.71 19.30
CA LEU A 252 8.16 -15.90 18.10
C LEU A 252 6.69 -15.60 17.76
N PRO A 253 5.76 -16.58 17.74
CA PRO A 253 4.35 -16.32 17.44
C PRO A 253 3.74 -15.22 18.33
N ALA A 254 3.95 -15.29 19.64
CA ALA A 254 3.44 -14.29 20.58
C ALA A 254 4.13 -12.94 20.43
N ALA A 255 5.43 -12.94 20.11
CA ALA A 255 6.23 -11.74 19.93
C ALA A 255 5.82 -10.90 18.69
N LEU A 256 5.18 -11.50 17.68
CA LEU A 256 4.75 -10.79 16.47
C LEU A 256 3.77 -9.63 16.78
N SER A 257 3.03 -9.75 17.87
CA SER A 257 2.11 -8.70 18.34
C SER A 257 2.80 -7.35 18.63
N SER A 258 4.10 -7.34 18.86
CA SER A 258 4.91 -6.13 19.12
C SER A 258 5.38 -5.39 17.86
N ILE A 259 5.30 -6.05 16.69
CA ILE A 259 5.82 -5.53 15.42
C ILE A 259 4.71 -5.41 14.36
N ARG A 260 3.48 -5.07 14.78
CA ARG A 260 2.33 -4.93 13.88
C ARG A 260 2.63 -3.96 12.72
N GLY A 261 2.25 -4.35 11.50
CA GLY A 261 2.50 -3.57 10.28
C GLY A 261 3.95 -3.62 9.78
N GLN A 262 4.83 -4.40 10.41
CA GLN A 262 6.19 -4.62 9.95
C GLN A 262 6.30 -5.91 9.12
N THR A 263 7.44 -6.07 8.46
CA THR A 263 7.83 -7.24 7.68
C THR A 263 8.86 -8.03 8.46
N LEU A 264 8.51 -9.25 8.83
CA LEU A 264 9.41 -10.21 9.45
C LEU A 264 10.10 -11.04 8.36
N VAL A 265 11.43 -11.08 8.39
CA VAL A 265 12.24 -11.94 7.53
C VAL A 265 12.84 -13.06 8.38
N VAL A 266 12.49 -14.30 8.06
CA VAL A 266 13.02 -15.52 8.68
C VAL A 266 13.72 -16.33 7.61
N THR A 267 14.83 -16.99 7.94
CA THR A 267 15.55 -17.87 7.02
C THR A 267 15.45 -19.31 7.49
N GLY A 268 15.42 -20.28 6.58
CA GLY A 268 15.51 -21.69 6.93
C GLY A 268 15.15 -22.61 5.78
N ARG A 269 15.30 -23.92 5.99
CA ARG A 269 14.93 -24.94 5.03
C ARG A 269 13.45 -25.27 5.18
N VAL A 270 12.65 -25.09 4.14
CA VAL A 270 11.21 -25.38 4.18
C VAL A 270 10.97 -26.76 3.58
N GLU A 271 10.52 -27.71 4.40
CA GLU A 271 10.16 -29.06 3.97
C GLU A 271 8.74 -29.37 4.44
N GLY A 272 7.81 -29.50 3.48
CA GLY A 272 6.40 -29.66 3.76
C GLY A 272 5.85 -28.49 4.58
N GLU A 273 5.37 -28.80 5.79
CA GLU A 273 4.76 -27.84 6.72
C GLU A 273 5.76 -27.26 7.73
N PHE A 274 7.02 -27.71 7.71
CA PHE A 274 8.03 -27.33 8.68
C PHE A 274 9.08 -26.38 8.11
N LEU A 275 9.45 -25.41 8.93
CA LEU A 275 10.63 -24.57 8.74
C LEU A 275 11.74 -25.13 9.64
N PHE A 276 12.75 -25.75 9.03
CA PHE A 276 13.94 -26.23 9.70
C PHE A 276 14.99 -25.13 9.81
N PHE A 277 15.54 -24.96 11.00
CA PHE A 277 16.57 -23.97 11.32
C PHE A 277 17.63 -24.56 12.24
N ARG A 278 18.86 -24.05 12.14
CA ARG A 278 19.99 -24.43 12.98
C ARG A 278 20.44 -23.22 13.81
N PRO A 279 20.24 -23.24 15.14
CA PRO A 279 20.72 -22.17 16.02
C PRO A 279 22.25 -22.21 16.15
N GLN A 280 22.85 -21.10 16.60
CA GLN A 280 24.32 -20.93 16.63
C GLN A 280 25.07 -22.01 17.45
N GLY A 281 24.45 -22.58 18.48
CA GLY A 281 25.08 -23.51 19.42
C GLY A 281 24.34 -24.83 19.60
N GLY A 282 23.59 -25.30 18.61
CA GLY A 282 22.78 -26.52 18.77
C GLY A 282 22.43 -27.24 17.47
N GLY A 283 21.81 -28.41 17.63
CA GLY A 283 21.28 -29.20 16.52
C GLY A 283 20.12 -28.52 15.81
N GLU A 284 19.77 -29.06 14.65
CA GLU A 284 18.63 -28.61 13.85
C GLU A 284 17.32 -28.73 14.63
N LYS A 285 16.45 -27.74 14.48
CA LYS A 285 15.12 -27.65 15.08
C LYS A 285 14.11 -27.24 14.02
N SER A 286 12.84 -27.42 14.31
CA SER A 286 11.75 -27.09 13.38
C SER A 286 10.65 -26.26 14.03
N LEU A 287 9.95 -25.49 13.20
CA LEU A 287 8.72 -24.77 13.53
C LEU A 287 7.66 -25.09 12.48
N LEU A 288 6.40 -25.12 12.89
CA LEU A 288 5.28 -25.22 11.95
C LEU A 288 5.11 -23.88 11.21
N VAL A 289 5.18 -23.92 9.88
CA VAL A 289 4.97 -22.75 9.02
C VAL A 289 3.53 -22.24 9.17
N ALA A 290 2.56 -23.14 9.36
CA ALA A 290 1.16 -22.78 9.59
C ALA A 290 0.97 -21.92 10.84
N ASP A 291 1.63 -22.26 11.96
CA ASP A 291 1.57 -21.49 13.19
C ASP A 291 2.19 -20.10 13.01
N LEU A 292 3.31 -20.02 12.29
CA LEU A 292 3.97 -18.75 12.01
C LEU A 292 3.10 -17.86 11.10
N LYS A 293 2.49 -18.43 10.05
CA LYS A 293 1.54 -17.71 9.18
C LYS A 293 0.32 -17.22 9.95
N ARG A 294 -0.24 -18.07 10.80
CA ARG A 294 -1.39 -17.72 11.66
C ARG A 294 -1.04 -16.58 12.60
N ALA A 295 0.09 -16.65 13.28
CA ALA A 295 0.54 -15.59 14.18
C ALA A 295 0.84 -14.28 13.44
N ALA A 296 1.41 -14.36 12.23
CA ALA A 296 1.67 -13.21 11.39
C ALA A 296 0.35 -12.54 10.95
N LYS A 297 -0.66 -13.34 10.58
CA LYS A 297 -2.02 -12.86 10.30
C LYS A 297 -2.62 -12.15 11.51
N ASP A 298 -2.66 -12.81 12.67
CA ASP A 298 -3.30 -12.28 13.89
C ASP A 298 -2.62 -10.98 14.38
N SER A 299 -1.35 -10.79 14.02
CA SER A 299 -0.57 -9.61 14.37
C SER A 299 -0.46 -8.56 13.25
N ASP A 300 -1.16 -8.73 12.12
CA ASP A 300 -1.04 -7.86 10.93
C ASP A 300 0.44 -7.67 10.50
N VAL A 301 1.23 -8.75 10.49
CA VAL A 301 2.65 -8.78 10.09
C VAL A 301 2.80 -9.38 8.69
N ASN A 302 3.69 -8.79 7.89
CA ASN A 302 4.11 -9.35 6.61
C ASN A 302 5.18 -10.40 6.87
N LEU A 303 4.94 -11.65 6.49
CA LEU A 303 5.90 -12.73 6.72
C LEU A 303 6.68 -13.01 5.44
N VAL A 304 8.00 -12.97 5.50
CA VAL A 304 8.89 -13.38 4.41
C VAL A 304 9.80 -14.48 4.93
N ILE A 305 9.74 -15.63 4.29
CA ILE A 305 10.56 -16.80 4.55
C ILE A 305 11.56 -16.93 3.41
N LEU A 306 12.84 -16.77 3.72
CA LEU A 306 13.94 -17.05 2.81
C LEU A 306 14.25 -18.54 2.88
N GLU A 307 13.86 -19.27 1.84
CA GLU A 307 14.10 -20.70 1.76
C GLU A 307 15.57 -20.94 1.42
N ALA A 308 16.27 -21.68 2.27
CA ALA A 308 17.67 -22.01 2.10
C ALA A 308 17.87 -23.52 2.08
N ALA A 309 18.82 -24.00 1.29
CA ALA A 309 19.18 -25.42 1.28
C ALA A 309 19.78 -25.85 2.63
N ASP A 310 20.58 -24.97 3.24
CA ASP A 310 21.12 -25.17 4.59
C ASP A 310 20.32 -24.34 5.61
N PRO A 311 19.91 -24.91 6.75
CA PRO A 311 19.07 -24.25 7.75
C PRO A 311 19.81 -23.19 8.59
N LEU A 312 20.96 -22.69 8.13
CA LEU A 312 21.77 -21.72 8.86
C LEU A 312 21.04 -20.37 8.99
N GLN A 313 21.15 -19.76 10.17
CA GLN A 313 20.49 -18.49 10.48
C GLN A 313 21.38 -17.28 10.18
N PRO A 314 20.80 -16.16 9.72
CA PRO A 314 21.53 -14.91 9.54
C PRO A 314 22.07 -14.41 10.89
N GLY A 315 23.28 -13.84 10.89
CA GLY A 315 23.94 -13.35 12.11
C GLY A 315 24.60 -14.47 12.94
N GLY A 316 24.50 -15.72 12.49
CA GLY A 316 25.29 -16.87 12.93
C GLY A 316 26.79 -16.67 12.76
N ARG A 317 27.60 -17.55 13.37
CA ARG A 317 29.00 -17.75 12.96
C ARG A 317 29.11 -19.12 12.29
N ASN A 318 29.74 -19.18 11.12
CA ASN A 318 30.05 -20.47 10.50
C ASN A 318 31.19 -21.18 11.27
N TRP A 319 31.53 -22.41 10.87
CA TRP A 319 32.64 -23.19 11.44
C TRP A 319 34.00 -22.45 11.43
N PHE A 320 34.16 -21.47 10.55
CA PHE A 320 35.33 -20.60 10.45
C PHE A 320 35.20 -19.26 11.20
N TRP A 321 34.23 -19.14 12.11
CA TRP A 321 33.99 -17.94 12.93
C TRP A 321 33.58 -16.69 12.14
N GLN A 322 33.22 -16.83 10.86
CA GLN A 322 32.73 -15.74 10.00
C GLN A 322 31.22 -15.53 10.18
N LYS A 323 30.77 -14.26 10.15
CA LYS A 323 29.35 -13.94 10.24
C LYS A 323 28.60 -14.53 9.05
N VAL A 324 27.56 -15.30 9.33
CA VAL A 324 26.66 -15.86 8.33
C VAL A 324 25.76 -14.73 7.82
N GLU A 325 26.04 -14.26 6.62
CA GLU A 325 25.23 -13.27 5.92
C GLU A 325 24.39 -13.97 4.85
N VAL A 326 23.15 -13.53 4.68
CA VAL A 326 22.36 -13.91 3.51
C VAL A 326 22.85 -13.03 2.37
N LYS A 327 23.46 -13.65 1.35
CA LYS A 327 24.04 -12.92 0.22
C LYS A 327 22.96 -12.05 -0.45
N GLY A 328 23.23 -10.74 -0.56
CA GLY A 328 22.30 -9.78 -1.16
C GLY A 328 21.22 -9.25 -0.21
N LEU A 329 21.07 -9.75 1.03
CA LEU A 329 20.07 -9.26 1.97
C LEU A 329 20.31 -7.80 2.38
N ASP A 330 21.55 -7.40 2.69
CA ASP A 330 21.84 -5.99 3.01
C ASP A 330 21.54 -5.06 1.83
N THR A 331 21.91 -5.49 0.60
CA THR A 331 21.56 -4.79 -0.64
C THR A 331 20.04 -4.74 -0.86
N ALA A 332 19.32 -5.83 -0.58
CA ALA A 332 17.88 -5.93 -0.72
C ALA A 332 17.16 -5.02 0.29
N LEU A 333 17.62 -4.99 1.56
CA LEU A 333 17.10 -4.10 2.60
C LEU A 333 17.31 -2.62 2.28
N LYS A 334 18.28 -2.30 1.41
CA LYS A 334 18.53 -0.94 0.94
C LYS A 334 17.60 -0.51 -0.20
N GLN A 335 16.84 -1.43 -0.80
CA GLN A 335 15.98 -1.14 -1.95
C GLN A 335 14.75 -0.33 -1.59
N ALA A 336 14.23 0.39 -2.58
CA ALA A 336 13.08 1.26 -2.41
C ALA A 336 11.74 0.52 -2.55
N ARG A 337 11.67 -0.55 -3.36
CA ARG A 337 10.42 -1.28 -3.65
C ARG A 337 10.54 -2.76 -3.37
N PHE A 338 9.39 -3.43 -3.19
CA PHE A 338 9.36 -4.86 -2.93
C PHE A 338 9.88 -5.69 -4.12
N ALA A 339 9.56 -5.30 -5.35
CA ALA A 339 10.14 -5.93 -6.54
C ALA A 339 11.67 -5.87 -6.55
N ASP A 340 12.24 -4.71 -6.23
CA ASP A 340 13.69 -4.49 -6.22
C ASP A 340 14.34 -5.29 -5.07
N PHE A 341 13.66 -5.42 -3.93
CA PHE A 341 14.10 -6.28 -2.83
C PHE A 341 14.17 -7.74 -3.27
N LEU A 342 13.14 -8.25 -3.95
CA LEU A 342 13.17 -9.62 -4.49
C LEU A 342 14.26 -9.74 -5.57
N ASP A 343 14.35 -8.81 -6.51
CA ASP A 343 15.38 -8.80 -7.57
C ASP A 343 16.80 -8.83 -7.00
N ALA A 344 17.05 -8.06 -5.93
CA ALA A 344 18.34 -8.03 -5.23
C ALA A 344 18.68 -9.35 -4.52
N LEU A 345 17.68 -10.09 -4.04
CA LEU A 345 17.87 -11.46 -3.53
C LEU A 345 18.10 -12.47 -4.67
N GLY A 346 17.56 -12.17 -5.86
CA GLY A 346 17.62 -12.98 -7.06
C GLY A 346 18.80 -12.73 -7.99
N GLN A 347 19.89 -12.08 -7.56
CA GLN A 347 21.06 -11.72 -8.39
C GLN A 347 21.86 -12.90 -8.98
N ARG A 348 21.24 -14.08 -9.14
CA ARG A 348 21.75 -15.20 -9.92
C ARG A 348 21.43 -14.97 -11.39
N LYS A 349 22.32 -15.43 -12.28
CA LYS A 349 22.15 -15.36 -13.75
C LYS A 349 20.89 -16.07 -14.28
N GLN A 350 20.19 -16.82 -13.43
CA GLN A 350 18.95 -17.52 -13.74
C GLN A 350 17.82 -16.76 -13.06
N GLY A 351 17.06 -15.96 -13.82
CA GLY A 351 15.98 -15.12 -13.31
C GLY A 351 14.98 -15.86 -12.41
N MET A 352 14.23 -15.15 -11.59
CA MET A 352 13.27 -15.71 -10.65
C MET A 352 11.84 -15.61 -11.19
N ILE A 353 11.03 -16.63 -10.93
CA ILE A 353 9.61 -16.66 -11.25
C ILE A 353 8.83 -16.58 -9.93
N ALA A 354 8.05 -15.52 -9.77
CA ALA A 354 7.08 -15.34 -8.71
C ALA A 354 5.74 -15.94 -9.15
N GLU A 355 5.22 -16.86 -8.35
CA GLU A 355 3.86 -17.36 -8.44
C GLU A 355 3.05 -16.83 -7.25
N VAL A 356 1.80 -16.46 -7.53
CA VAL A 356 0.95 -15.78 -6.56
C VAL A 356 -0.32 -16.59 -6.42
N ARG A 357 -0.71 -16.84 -5.17
CA ARG A 357 -1.90 -17.61 -4.84
C ARG A 357 -2.67 -16.91 -3.74
N GLU A 358 -3.98 -17.11 -3.73
CA GLU A 358 -4.76 -16.78 -2.55
C GLU A 358 -4.34 -17.68 -1.40
N SER A 359 -3.97 -17.04 -0.31
CA SER A 359 -3.84 -17.66 0.99
C SER A 359 -5.19 -17.53 1.70
N GLN A 360 -5.43 -18.36 2.72
CA GLN A 360 -6.69 -18.30 3.45
C GLN A 360 -6.87 -16.94 4.14
N ASP A 361 -8.12 -16.50 4.28
CA ASP A 361 -8.53 -15.36 5.13
C ASP A 361 -7.96 -13.98 4.74
N GLY A 362 -8.03 -13.60 3.46
CA GLY A 362 -7.67 -12.24 3.01
C GLY A 362 -6.16 -11.99 2.96
N ARG A 363 -5.40 -13.03 2.58
CA ARG A 363 -3.95 -12.96 2.43
C ARG A 363 -3.53 -13.50 1.07
N ILE A 364 -2.35 -13.07 0.62
CA ILE A 364 -1.75 -13.45 -0.64
C ILE A 364 -0.40 -14.10 -0.36
N ALA A 365 -0.21 -15.30 -0.91
CA ALA A 365 1.04 -16.02 -0.84
C ALA A 365 1.83 -15.81 -2.14
N PHE A 366 3.05 -15.31 -2.00
CA PHE A 366 4.06 -15.28 -3.05
C PHE A 366 5.00 -16.47 -2.86
N ASP A 367 5.17 -17.26 -3.91
CA ASP A 367 6.16 -18.32 -3.99
C ASP A 367 7.12 -17.98 -5.13
N VAL A 368 8.32 -17.54 -4.79
CA VAL A 368 9.35 -17.11 -5.73
C VAL A 368 10.42 -18.19 -5.82
N LYS A 369 10.62 -18.73 -7.02
CA LYS A 369 11.60 -19.79 -7.30
C LYS A 369 12.51 -19.40 -8.45
N THR A 370 13.69 -19.98 -8.53
CA THR A 370 14.56 -19.77 -9.69
C THR A 370 13.97 -20.43 -10.94
N ALA A 371 14.03 -19.75 -12.09
CA ALA A 371 13.40 -20.20 -13.34
C ALA A 371 13.94 -21.55 -13.86
N GLY A 372 15.13 -21.97 -13.40
CA GLY A 372 15.77 -23.24 -13.74
C GLY A 372 15.53 -24.39 -12.76
N ALA A 373 14.87 -24.17 -11.61
CA ALA A 373 14.70 -25.19 -10.57
C ALA A 373 13.51 -26.13 -10.83
N ARG A 374 13.41 -26.67 -12.05
CA ARG A 374 12.51 -27.80 -12.32
C ARG A 374 13.30 -29.09 -12.14
N GLY A 375 12.86 -29.90 -11.17
CA GLY A 375 13.17 -31.32 -10.97
C GLY A 375 14.57 -31.79 -11.35
N ALA A 376 15.37 -32.19 -10.35
CA ALA A 376 16.66 -32.88 -10.49
C ALA A 376 16.59 -34.26 -11.19
N ALA A 377 15.61 -34.51 -12.06
CA ALA A 377 15.39 -35.76 -12.77
C ALA A 377 15.84 -35.72 -14.25
N ASP A 378 15.97 -34.54 -14.89
CA ASP A 378 16.24 -34.45 -16.34
C ASP A 378 17.37 -33.46 -16.74
N ALA A 379 18.19 -32.98 -15.80
CA ALA A 379 19.33 -32.11 -16.13
C ALA A 379 20.57 -32.93 -16.57
N PRO A 380 21.29 -32.55 -17.64
CA PRO A 380 22.55 -33.19 -18.01
C PRO A 380 23.57 -33.07 -16.86
N ILE A 381 24.21 -34.20 -16.53
CA ILE A 381 25.09 -34.42 -15.36
C ILE A 381 26.23 -33.36 -15.24
N THR A 382 26.56 -32.68 -16.34
CA THR A 382 27.57 -31.61 -16.37
C THR A 382 27.12 -30.30 -15.73
N ASP A 383 25.83 -29.93 -15.77
CA ASP A 383 25.32 -28.68 -15.15
C ASP A 383 25.11 -28.83 -13.64
N THR A 384 24.75 -30.02 -13.18
CA THR A 384 24.63 -30.36 -11.76
C THR A 384 25.98 -30.35 -11.04
N LEU A 385 27.07 -30.73 -11.71
CA LEU A 385 28.43 -30.68 -11.17
C LEU A 385 28.96 -29.25 -11.02
N VAL A 386 28.61 -28.34 -11.94
CA VAL A 386 28.98 -26.91 -11.85
C VAL A 386 28.16 -26.18 -10.78
N GLN A 387 26.86 -26.44 -10.67
CA GLN A 387 26.03 -25.91 -9.57
C GLN A 387 26.42 -26.46 -8.20
N TRP A 388 26.79 -27.74 -8.11
CA TRP A 388 27.27 -28.34 -6.87
C TRP A 388 28.63 -27.76 -6.45
N THR A 389 29.57 -27.56 -7.38
CA THR A 389 30.86 -26.92 -7.07
C THR A 389 30.71 -25.44 -6.69
N GLU A 390 29.88 -24.65 -7.38
CA GLU A 390 29.58 -23.27 -6.95
C GLU A 390 28.89 -23.22 -5.57
N SER A 391 28.01 -24.18 -5.27
CA SER A 391 27.38 -24.29 -3.96
C SER A 391 28.40 -24.59 -2.85
N LEU A 392 29.34 -25.52 -3.08
CA LEU A 392 30.43 -25.84 -2.16
C LEU A 392 31.42 -24.70 -1.94
N PHE A 393 31.78 -23.96 -3.00
CA PHE A 393 32.65 -22.79 -2.89
C PHE A 393 31.94 -21.62 -2.19
N SER A 394 30.62 -21.48 -2.32
CA SER A 394 29.84 -20.49 -1.55
C SER A 394 29.65 -20.89 -0.07
N GLN A 395 29.58 -22.20 0.22
CA GLN A 395 29.52 -22.80 1.56
C GLN A 395 30.83 -22.61 2.34
N ALA A 396 31.98 -22.70 1.67
CA ALA A 396 33.28 -22.38 2.26
C ALA A 396 33.42 -20.89 2.66
N LEU A 397 32.59 -20.00 2.12
CA LEU A 397 32.60 -18.56 2.36
C LEU A 397 31.49 -18.05 3.30
N GLY A 398 30.75 -18.94 3.98
CA GLY A 398 29.79 -18.56 5.03
C GLY A 398 28.48 -17.92 4.56
N ASN A 399 28.10 -18.09 3.29
CA ASN A 399 26.89 -17.48 2.72
C ASN A 399 25.71 -18.45 2.72
N VAL A 400 24.52 -17.99 3.13
CA VAL A 400 23.28 -18.74 2.93
C VAL A 400 22.78 -18.51 1.51
N VAL A 401 22.68 -19.60 0.76
CA VAL A 401 22.09 -19.64 -0.58
C VAL A 401 20.58 -19.79 -0.46
N SER A 402 19.82 -18.75 -0.83
CA SER A 402 18.36 -18.88 -0.92
C SER A 402 17.97 -19.63 -2.21
N SER A 403 17.27 -20.76 -2.07
CA SER A 403 16.68 -21.53 -3.17
C SER A 403 15.34 -20.94 -3.64
N GLY A 404 14.64 -20.23 -2.74
CA GLY A 404 13.36 -19.59 -3.03
C GLY A 404 12.95 -18.60 -1.94
N ILE A 405 11.85 -17.88 -2.17
CA ILE A 405 11.29 -16.91 -1.23
C ILE A 405 9.79 -17.18 -1.12
N LYS A 406 9.30 -17.38 0.09
CA LYS A 406 7.87 -17.47 0.37
C LYS A 406 7.46 -16.24 1.15
N ALA A 407 6.62 -15.39 0.58
CA ALA A 407 6.03 -14.26 1.30
C ALA A 407 4.54 -14.50 1.52
N ASP A 408 4.05 -14.23 2.73
CA ASP A 408 2.64 -14.28 3.07
C ASP A 408 2.26 -12.87 3.55
N LEU A 409 1.49 -12.18 2.70
CA LEU A 409 1.16 -10.76 2.83
C LEU A 409 -0.36 -10.61 2.98
N PRO A 410 -0.87 -9.57 3.67
CA PRO A 410 -2.28 -9.20 3.59
C PRO A 410 -2.67 -8.88 2.15
N ASP A 411 -3.91 -9.13 1.78
CA ASP A 411 -4.43 -8.63 0.51
C ASP A 411 -4.37 -7.09 0.43
N LYS A 412 -4.56 -6.56 -0.76
CA LYS A 412 -4.45 -5.14 -1.09
C LYS A 412 -5.45 -4.30 -0.33
N GLU A 413 -6.68 -4.76 -0.17
CA GLU A 413 -7.73 -4.01 0.54
C GLU A 413 -7.38 -3.88 2.02
N ARG A 414 -7.01 -5.00 2.64
CA ARG A 414 -6.56 -5.07 4.03
C ARG A 414 -5.28 -4.26 4.23
N GLN A 415 -4.30 -4.39 3.34
CA GLN A 415 -3.05 -3.67 3.45
C GLN A 415 -3.23 -2.16 3.27
N GLN A 416 -4.09 -1.70 2.36
CA GLN A 416 -4.43 -0.28 2.24
C GLN A 416 -5.12 0.24 3.50
N GLU A 417 -5.98 -0.56 4.10
CA GLU A 417 -6.60 -0.21 5.38
C GLU A 417 -5.54 -0.08 6.48
N LEU A 418 -4.60 -1.02 6.58
CA LEU A 418 -3.48 -0.99 7.53
C LEU A 418 -2.59 0.24 7.34
N ASP A 419 -2.25 0.57 6.09
CA ASP A 419 -1.38 1.70 5.76
C ASP A 419 -2.03 3.05 6.11
N ARG A 420 -3.37 3.13 6.05
CA ARG A 420 -4.14 4.34 6.39
C ARG A 420 -4.36 4.52 7.90
N ARG A 421 -4.17 3.48 8.73
CA ARG A 421 -4.35 3.59 10.19
C ARG A 421 -3.35 4.60 10.77
N ILE A 422 -3.86 5.61 11.48
CA ILE A 422 -3.04 6.53 12.27
C ILE A 422 -2.68 5.85 13.59
N ILE A 423 -3.70 5.27 14.25
CA ILE A 423 -3.54 4.49 15.47
C ILE A 423 -3.55 2.99 15.12
N PRO A 424 -2.46 2.24 15.39
CA PRO A 424 -2.44 0.81 15.18
C PRO A 424 -3.54 0.08 15.98
N GLY A 425 -4.21 -0.89 15.36
CA GLY A 425 -5.22 -1.73 15.99
C GLY A 425 -6.66 -1.20 15.97
N ILE A 426 -6.87 0.06 15.60
CA ILE A 426 -8.23 0.61 15.36
C ILE A 426 -8.45 0.68 13.85
N PRO A 427 -9.55 0.14 13.30
CA PRO A 427 -9.79 0.23 11.86
C PRO A 427 -9.83 1.68 11.36
N PHE A 428 -9.28 1.95 10.17
CA PHE A 428 -9.18 3.31 9.63
C PHE A 428 -10.54 4.01 9.54
N LEU A 429 -11.60 3.29 9.15
CA LEU A 429 -12.94 3.85 9.03
C LEU A 429 -13.41 4.49 10.35
N TRP A 430 -13.15 3.86 11.49
CA TRP A 430 -13.52 4.40 12.80
C TRP A 430 -12.70 5.64 13.16
N GLN A 431 -11.42 5.67 12.81
CA GLN A 431 -10.57 6.84 13.00
C GLN A 431 -11.05 8.01 12.13
N ALA A 432 -11.34 7.74 10.86
CA ALA A 432 -11.86 8.72 9.91
C ALA A 432 -13.22 9.28 10.37
N LEU A 433 -14.14 8.43 10.85
CA LEU A 433 -15.42 8.85 11.42
C LEU A 433 -15.22 9.69 12.68
N TYR A 434 -14.29 9.31 13.56
CA TYR A 434 -13.97 10.06 14.77
C TYR A 434 -13.43 11.47 14.44
N PHE A 435 -12.44 11.57 13.57
CA PHE A 435 -11.86 12.85 13.15
C PHE A 435 -12.85 13.69 12.34
N GLY A 436 -13.58 13.08 11.41
CA GLY A 436 -14.64 13.73 10.66
C GLY A 436 -15.73 14.29 11.58
N GLY A 437 -16.12 13.52 12.59
CA GLY A 437 -17.04 13.93 13.65
C GLY A 437 -16.52 15.12 14.46
N LEU A 438 -15.24 15.14 14.83
CA LEU A 438 -14.63 16.30 15.48
C LEU A 438 -14.69 17.55 14.60
N VAL A 439 -14.28 17.44 13.33
CA VAL A 439 -14.28 18.57 12.38
C VAL A 439 -15.70 19.10 12.13
N LEU A 440 -16.65 18.20 11.88
CA LEU A 440 -18.06 18.56 11.72
C LEU A 440 -18.65 19.13 13.02
N GLY A 441 -18.23 18.61 14.17
CA GLY A 441 -18.62 19.13 15.48
C GLY A 441 -18.11 20.55 15.74
N LEU A 442 -16.94 20.91 15.20
CA LEU A 442 -16.45 22.29 15.22
C LEU A 442 -17.27 23.20 14.29
N ALA A 443 -17.66 22.73 13.10
CA ALA A 443 -18.56 23.47 12.23
C ALA A 443 -19.95 23.69 12.87
N GLY A 444 -20.47 22.65 13.54
CA GLY A 444 -21.74 22.65 14.26
C GLY A 444 -21.64 23.03 15.75
N LEU A 445 -20.59 23.71 16.19
CA LEU A 445 -20.25 23.84 17.61
C LEU A 445 -21.38 24.44 18.47
N SER A 446 -22.19 25.34 17.91
CA SER A 446 -23.37 25.89 18.60
C SER A 446 -24.39 24.81 18.97
N TYR A 447 -24.65 23.88 18.05
CA TYR A 447 -25.59 22.78 18.24
C TYR A 447 -25.00 21.74 19.20
N VAL A 448 -23.76 21.30 18.98
CA VAL A 448 -23.09 20.33 19.84
C VAL A 448 -23.02 20.83 21.29
N LYS A 449 -22.70 22.11 21.50
CA LYS A 449 -22.72 22.71 22.85
C LYS A 449 -24.11 22.75 23.46
N SER A 450 -25.14 23.05 22.66
CA SER A 450 -26.52 23.07 23.14
C SER A 450 -26.97 21.68 23.59
N TRP A 451 -26.71 20.66 22.79
CA TRP A 451 -27.02 19.26 23.12
C TRP A 451 -26.23 18.77 24.33
N TRP A 452 -24.94 19.12 24.42
CA TRP A 452 -24.13 18.77 25.60
C TRP A 452 -24.65 19.40 26.88
N ARG A 453 -25.07 20.67 26.85
CA ARG A 453 -25.63 21.35 28.02
C ARG A 453 -26.95 20.74 28.47
N TRP A 454 -27.71 20.18 27.53
CA TRP A 454 -28.95 19.46 27.82
C TRP A 454 -28.66 18.11 28.48
N LEU A 455 -27.70 17.35 27.93
CA LEU A 455 -27.34 16.03 28.47
C LEU A 455 -26.58 16.11 29.80
N TRP A 456 -25.66 17.06 29.91
CA TRP A 456 -24.84 17.30 31.09
C TRP A 456 -24.95 18.80 31.41
N PRO A 457 -25.76 19.23 32.40
CA PRO A 457 -25.91 20.63 32.84
C PRO A 457 -24.70 21.15 33.61
N ALA A 458 -24.39 22.45 33.59
CA ALA A 458 -23.13 23.01 34.14
C ALA A 458 -22.91 22.71 35.63
N GLU A 459 -21.67 22.38 36.02
CA GLU A 459 -21.29 22.15 37.43
C GLU A 459 -21.51 23.41 38.28
N ASP A 460 -22.14 23.25 39.45
CA ASP A 460 -22.22 24.32 40.45
C ASP A 460 -20.92 24.38 41.25
N ARG A 461 -20.40 25.60 41.45
CA ARG A 461 -19.20 25.81 42.27
C ARG A 461 -19.44 25.42 43.74
N ALA A 462 -20.68 25.55 44.22
CA ALA A 462 -21.06 25.30 45.61
C ALA A 462 -20.90 23.83 46.02
N GLU A 463 -20.98 22.89 45.07
CA GLU A 463 -20.88 21.45 45.32
C GLU A 463 -19.45 20.96 45.63
N TYR A 464 -18.44 21.82 45.44
CA TYR A 464 -17.03 21.44 45.56
C TYR A 464 -16.35 22.16 46.73
N GLY A 465 -15.74 21.39 47.64
CA GLY A 465 -15.02 21.92 48.81
C GLY A 465 -13.82 22.84 48.49
N GLY A 466 -13.30 22.81 47.26
CA GLY A 466 -12.14 23.61 46.86
C GLY A 466 -12.15 24.05 45.39
N ARG A 467 -11.42 25.15 45.09
CA ARG A 467 -11.32 25.68 43.72
C ARG A 467 -10.68 24.67 42.77
N PHE A 468 -9.69 23.95 43.28
CA PHE A 468 -9.01 22.89 42.53
C PHE A 468 -9.98 21.80 42.07
N GLY A 469 -10.82 21.28 42.98
CA GLY A 469 -11.81 20.25 42.64
C GLY A 469 -12.80 20.70 41.56
N TYR A 470 -13.32 21.91 41.68
CA TYR A 470 -14.21 22.49 40.66
C TYR A 470 -13.54 22.61 39.29
N HIS A 471 -12.29 23.10 39.24
CA HIS A 471 -11.56 23.22 37.97
C HIS A 471 -11.18 21.86 37.38
N ALA A 472 -10.81 20.88 38.21
CA ALA A 472 -10.54 19.52 37.78
C ALA A 472 -11.78 18.85 37.17
N ALA A 473 -12.94 18.95 37.84
CA ALA A 473 -14.21 18.44 37.32
C ALA A 473 -14.61 19.12 36.01
N ARG A 474 -14.49 20.46 35.95
CA ARG A 474 -14.75 21.22 34.73
C ARG A 474 -13.81 20.84 33.58
N ALA A 475 -12.53 20.57 33.87
CA ALA A 475 -11.57 20.12 32.87
C ALA A 475 -11.89 18.72 32.37
N MET A 476 -12.19 17.77 33.27
CA MET A 476 -12.60 16.41 32.90
C MET A 476 -13.85 16.40 32.05
N ARG A 477 -14.82 17.24 32.38
CA ARG A 477 -16.03 17.40 31.58
C ARG A 477 -15.76 18.05 30.22
N GLY A 478 -14.87 19.03 30.17
CA GLY A 478 -14.40 19.60 28.90
C GLY A 478 -13.71 18.54 28.04
N ALA A 479 -12.90 17.67 28.64
CA ALA A 479 -12.27 16.55 27.97
C ALA A 479 -13.31 15.54 27.47
N ALA A 480 -14.30 15.16 28.29
CA ALA A 480 -15.39 14.27 27.87
C ALA A 480 -16.20 14.86 26.71
N PHE A 481 -16.47 16.16 26.76
CA PHE A 481 -17.14 16.88 25.66
C PHE A 481 -16.35 16.76 24.35
N VAL A 482 -15.04 17.01 24.39
CA VAL A 482 -14.20 17.01 23.17
C VAL A 482 -13.88 15.59 22.71
N LEU A 483 -13.52 14.68 23.61
CA LEU A 483 -12.97 13.37 23.24
C LEU A 483 -14.04 12.30 23.02
N ILE A 484 -15.22 12.44 23.63
CA ILE A 484 -16.28 11.41 23.60
C ILE A 484 -17.52 11.94 22.90
N PHE A 485 -18.06 13.07 23.36
CA PHE A 485 -19.35 13.56 22.87
C PHE A 485 -19.25 14.20 21.48
N MET A 486 -18.27 15.09 21.27
CA MET A 486 -18.12 15.83 20.02
C MET A 486 -17.88 14.94 18.79
N PRO A 487 -17.06 13.86 18.81
CA PRO A 487 -16.91 12.96 17.67
C PRO A 487 -18.22 12.31 17.25
N VAL A 488 -19.08 11.95 18.20
CA VAL A 488 -20.36 11.27 17.92
C VAL A 488 -21.44 12.27 17.51
N ALA A 489 -21.64 13.31 18.32
CA ALA A 489 -22.67 14.32 18.09
C ALA A 489 -22.29 15.32 16.99
N GLY A 490 -21.01 15.42 16.65
CA GLY A 490 -20.50 16.39 15.69
C GLY A 490 -20.94 16.11 14.26
N ILE A 491 -21.10 14.84 13.88
CA ILE A 491 -21.60 14.45 12.54
C ILE A 491 -23.00 15.02 12.29
N PRO A 492 -24.05 14.69 13.09
CA PRO A 492 -25.38 15.24 12.88
C PRO A 492 -25.45 16.75 13.09
N ALA A 493 -24.69 17.31 14.05
CA ALA A 493 -24.66 18.75 14.29
C ALA A 493 -24.05 19.52 13.11
N GLY A 494 -22.96 19.03 12.54
CA GLY A 494 -22.30 19.64 11.39
C GLY A 494 -23.18 19.58 10.14
N LEU A 495 -23.80 18.42 9.87
CA LEU A 495 -24.76 18.28 8.77
C LEU A 495 -25.95 19.24 8.94
N TRP A 496 -26.50 19.34 10.15
CA TRP A 496 -27.58 20.29 10.43
C TRP A 496 -27.15 21.75 10.26
N ALA A 497 -25.94 22.10 10.71
CA ALA A 497 -25.39 23.44 10.52
C ALA A 497 -25.21 23.78 9.04
N LEU A 498 -24.76 22.82 8.22
CA LEU A 498 -24.65 22.99 6.77
C LEU A 498 -26.02 23.17 6.11
N ILE A 499 -27.00 22.30 6.44
CA ILE A 499 -28.37 22.37 5.90
C ILE A 499 -29.03 23.69 6.29
N LYS A 500 -28.95 24.09 7.56
CA LYS A 500 -29.52 25.36 7.98
C LYS A 500 -28.81 26.54 7.34
N GLY A 501 -27.48 26.47 7.23
CA GLY A 501 -26.67 27.50 6.57
C GLY A 501 -27.08 27.70 5.11
N THR A 502 -27.31 26.63 4.36
CA THR A 502 -27.76 26.72 2.97
C THR A 502 -29.19 27.24 2.86
N ILE A 503 -30.09 26.83 3.77
CA ILE A 503 -31.46 27.36 3.84
C ILE A 503 -31.44 28.86 4.16
N ASP A 504 -30.65 29.30 5.15
CA ASP A 504 -30.53 30.70 5.54
C ASP A 504 -29.94 31.55 4.39
N GLN A 505 -28.97 31.01 3.65
CA GLN A 505 -28.42 31.66 2.44
C GLN A 505 -29.44 31.77 1.33
N LEU A 506 -30.15 30.68 1.00
CA LEU A 506 -31.19 30.67 -0.03
C LEU A 506 -32.32 31.64 0.33
N TRP A 507 -32.75 31.65 1.59
CA TRP A 507 -33.74 32.60 2.11
C TRP A 507 -33.25 34.05 2.04
N PHE A 508 -31.97 34.29 2.32
CA PHE A 508 -31.37 35.62 2.15
C PHE A 508 -31.46 36.08 0.69
N PHE A 509 -31.13 35.23 -0.28
CA PHE A 509 -31.26 35.57 -1.71
C PHE A 509 -32.71 35.79 -2.14
N ILE A 510 -33.65 34.98 -1.65
CA ILE A 510 -35.08 35.14 -1.94
C ILE A 510 -35.64 36.45 -1.34
N THR A 511 -35.20 36.82 -0.14
CA THR A 511 -35.68 38.03 0.55
C THR A 511 -34.91 39.30 0.17
N LEU A 512 -33.78 39.19 -0.52
CA LEU A 512 -32.95 40.31 -0.96
C LEU A 512 -33.73 41.37 -1.77
N PRO A 513 -34.57 41.01 -2.76
CA PRO A 513 -35.30 41.99 -3.56
C PRO A 513 -36.28 42.81 -2.70
N PHE A 514 -36.99 42.15 -1.79
CA PHE A 514 -37.93 42.80 -0.87
C PHE A 514 -37.21 43.71 0.13
N ARG A 515 -36.04 43.31 0.62
CA ARG A 515 -35.20 44.14 1.49
C ARG A 515 -34.66 45.37 0.76
N VAL A 516 -34.24 45.23 -0.48
CA VAL A 516 -33.79 46.35 -1.33
C VAL A 516 -34.95 47.29 -1.64
N LEU A 517 -36.13 46.77 -1.98
CA LEU A 517 -37.32 47.56 -2.26
C LEU A 517 -37.78 48.35 -1.02
N SER A 518 -37.83 47.70 0.15
CA SER A 518 -38.20 48.38 1.41
C SER A 518 -37.16 49.41 1.85
N TRP A 519 -35.88 49.21 1.56
CA TRP A 519 -34.83 50.21 1.78
C TRP A 519 -34.98 51.41 0.85
N LEU A 520 -35.25 51.20 -0.44
CA LEU A 520 -35.54 52.25 -1.42
C LEU A 520 -36.76 53.07 -1.01
N TRP A 521 -37.84 52.40 -0.59
CA TRP A 521 -39.07 53.06 -0.12
C TRP A 521 -38.82 53.94 1.10
N ARG A 522 -38.03 53.48 2.09
CA ARG A 522 -37.67 54.31 3.26
C ARG A 522 -36.81 55.52 2.91
N ARG A 523 -36.10 55.51 1.78
CA ARG A 523 -35.32 56.67 1.31
C ARG A 523 -36.13 57.65 0.48
N ILE A 524 -37.18 57.17 -0.20
CA ILE A 524 -38.04 58.00 -1.05
C ILE A 524 -39.17 58.61 -0.21
N ALA A 525 -39.61 57.95 0.87
CA ALA A 525 -40.59 58.53 1.79
C ALA A 525 -40.00 59.78 2.45
N PRO A 526 -40.62 60.97 2.27
CA PRO A 526 -40.16 62.19 2.92
C PRO A 526 -40.27 62.02 4.44
N ALA A 527 -39.27 62.53 5.17
CA ALA A 527 -39.31 62.62 6.63
C ALA A 527 -40.44 63.59 7.02
N GLY A 528 -41.64 63.04 7.18
CA GLY A 528 -42.79 63.70 7.79
C GLY A 528 -42.74 63.61 9.29
#